data_AF-A0A7C9D350-F1
#
_entry.id   AF-A0A7C9D350-F1
#
_cell.length_a   1.000
_cell.length_b   1.000
_cell.length_c   1.000
_cell.angle_alpha   90.00
_cell.angle_beta   90.00
_cell.angle_gamma   90.00
#
_symmetry.space_group_name_H-M   'P 1'
#
loop_
_entity.id
_entity.type
_entity.pdbx_description
1 polymer ?
#
loop_
_entity_poly.entity_id
_entity_poly.type
_entity_poly.pdbx_seq_one_letter_code
_entity_poly.pdbx_strand_id
1 'polypeptide(L)'
;DRCPQCKGEKVVPEKKVLEVVVEKGMQHGQKITFPGEADGAPDTVTGDIVFVLQQKEHPKFKRKGEDLFYEHTLSLTEALCGFRFVLTHLDGRQLLFKSNPGEVIKPG
;
A
#
# COMPACT_ATOMS: atom_id res chain seq x y z
N ASP A 1 -41.28 21.57 -23.95
CA ASP A 1 -39.93 22.16 -23.85
C ASP A 1 -38.87 21.16 -23.44
N ARG A 2 -37.63 21.35 -23.90
CA ARG A 2 -36.46 20.54 -23.51
C ARG A 2 -35.62 21.33 -22.50
N CYS A 3 -35.05 20.63 -21.51
CA CYS A 3 -34.17 21.25 -20.51
C CYS A 3 -32.92 21.84 -21.19
N PRO A 4 -32.51 23.09 -20.90
CA PRO A 4 -31.34 23.72 -21.54
C PRO A 4 -30.00 23.13 -21.08
N GLN A 5 -29.92 22.56 -19.88
CA GLN A 5 -28.68 22.00 -19.33
C GLN A 5 -28.35 20.62 -19.90
N CYS A 6 -29.30 19.70 -19.91
CA CYS A 6 -29.10 18.35 -20.45
C CYS A 6 -29.61 18.20 -21.90
N LYS A 7 -30.20 19.24 -22.49
CA LYS A 7 -30.77 19.23 -23.86
C LYS A 7 -31.78 18.11 -24.14
N GLY A 8 -32.37 17.52 -23.10
CA GLY A 8 -33.28 16.38 -23.18
C GLY A 8 -32.63 15.01 -22.91
N GLU A 9 -31.32 14.96 -22.68
CA GLU A 9 -30.56 13.72 -22.41
C GLU A 9 -30.68 13.25 -20.95
N LYS A 10 -31.29 14.06 -20.07
CA LYS A 10 -31.53 13.77 -18.64
C LYS A 10 -30.26 13.54 -17.78
N VAL A 11 -29.06 13.65 -18.36
CA VAL A 11 -27.77 13.56 -17.67
C VAL A 11 -26.86 14.72 -18.07
N VAL A 12 -25.88 15.06 -17.23
CA VAL A 12 -24.85 16.08 -17.50
C VAL A 12 -23.49 15.58 -17.02
N PRO A 13 -22.39 15.85 -17.75
CA PRO A 13 -21.05 15.49 -17.28
C PRO A 13 -20.65 16.37 -16.11
N GLU A 14 -20.29 15.75 -14.99
CA GLU A 14 -19.81 16.41 -13.77
C GLU A 14 -18.34 16.04 -13.50
N LYS A 15 -17.57 16.99 -12.96
CA LYS A 15 -16.23 16.75 -12.44
C LYS A 15 -16.24 16.94 -10.94
N LYS A 16 -15.97 15.87 -10.20
CA LYS A 16 -15.90 15.85 -8.74
C LYS A 16 -14.55 15.32 -8.29
N VAL A 17 -14.01 15.91 -7.23
CA VAL A 17 -12.78 15.44 -6.57
C VAL A 17 -13.19 14.59 -5.38
N LEU A 18 -12.69 13.35 -5.31
CA LEU A 18 -12.89 12.46 -4.17
C LEU A 18 -11.57 12.35 -3.40
N GLU A 19 -11.60 12.70 -2.12
CA GLU A 19 -10.45 12.53 -1.22
C GLU A 19 -10.45 11.12 -0.63
N VAL A 20 -9.42 10.35 -0.98
CA VAL A 20 -9.24 8.98 -0.49
C VAL A 20 -8.19 8.99 0.61
N VAL A 21 -8.62 8.75 1.84
CA VAL A 21 -7.71 8.65 3.00
C VAL A 21 -7.19 7.22 3.12
N VAL A 22 -5.85 7.08 3.13
CA VAL A 22 -5.17 5.79 3.35
C VAL A 22 -4.64 5.73 4.77
N GLU A 23 -5.32 4.95 5.61
CA GLU A 23 -4.98 4.78 7.02
C GLU A 23 -3.74 3.90 7.23
N LYS A 24 -3.10 4.09 8.37
CA LYS A 24 -1.93 3.29 8.76
C LYS A 24 -2.33 1.82 8.88
N GLY A 25 -1.50 0.95 8.32
CA GLY A 25 -1.70 -0.50 8.41
C GLY A 25 -2.68 -1.07 7.37
N MET A 26 -3.33 -0.25 6.54
CA MET A 26 -4.19 -0.75 5.47
C MET A 26 -3.47 -1.76 4.57
N GLN A 27 -4.19 -2.80 4.17
CA GLN A 27 -3.63 -3.97 3.52
C GLN A 27 -3.78 -3.90 2.00
N HIS A 28 -2.94 -4.67 1.30
CA HIS A 28 -3.12 -4.90 -0.12
C HIS A 28 -4.51 -5.50 -0.40
N GLY A 29 -5.19 -4.99 -1.42
CA GLY A 29 -6.53 -5.42 -1.82
C GLY A 29 -7.65 -4.84 -0.95
N GLN A 30 -7.36 -4.09 0.11
CA GLN A 30 -8.37 -3.45 0.92
C GLN A 30 -9.17 -2.42 0.09
N LYS A 31 -10.49 -2.41 0.30
CA LYS A 31 -11.45 -1.62 -0.47
C LYS A 31 -11.87 -0.37 0.29
N ILE A 32 -11.93 0.76 -0.40
CA ILE A 32 -12.53 2.02 0.07
C ILE A 32 -13.68 2.34 -0.89
N THR A 33 -14.91 2.30 -0.38
CA THR A 33 -16.13 2.44 -1.19
C THR A 33 -16.76 3.81 -0.99
N PHE A 34 -17.06 4.48 -2.10
CA PHE A 34 -17.85 5.70 -2.14
C PHE A 34 -19.22 5.38 -2.76
N PRO A 35 -20.27 5.27 -1.93
CA PRO A 35 -21.56 4.81 -2.39
C PRO A 35 -22.25 5.85 -3.27
N GLY A 36 -22.82 5.42 -4.40
CA GLY A 36 -23.58 6.31 -5.29
C GLY A 36 -22.76 7.35 -6.06
N GLU A 37 -21.43 7.18 -6.13
CA GLU A 37 -20.53 8.10 -6.85
C GLU A 37 -20.19 7.64 -8.27
N ALA A 38 -20.72 6.51 -8.75
CA ALA A 38 -20.50 6.05 -10.13
C ALA A 38 -21.32 6.84 -11.15
N ASP A 39 -21.27 6.43 -12.43
CA ASP A 39 -22.07 7.06 -13.48
C ASP A 39 -23.56 6.84 -13.25
N GLY A 40 -24.32 7.94 -13.27
CA GLY A 40 -25.78 7.94 -13.19
C GLY A 40 -26.43 7.87 -14.56
N ALA A 41 -27.52 7.11 -14.68
CA ALA A 41 -28.38 7.10 -15.87
C ALA A 41 -29.86 7.29 -15.49
N PRO A 42 -30.71 7.80 -16.38
CA PRO A 42 -32.12 8.00 -16.10
C PRO A 42 -32.79 6.68 -15.70
N ASP A 43 -33.68 6.75 -14.71
CA ASP A 43 -34.46 5.60 -14.24
C ASP A 43 -33.60 4.44 -13.65
N THR A 44 -32.35 4.73 -13.25
CA THR A 44 -31.43 3.77 -12.61
C THR A 44 -30.86 4.29 -11.29
N VAL A 45 -30.47 3.35 -10.41
CA VAL A 45 -29.74 3.67 -9.17
C VAL A 45 -28.26 3.81 -9.51
N THR A 46 -27.62 4.84 -8.99
CA THR A 46 -26.19 5.10 -9.21
C THR A 46 -25.36 4.05 -8.48
N GLY A 47 -24.34 3.50 -9.15
CA GLY A 47 -23.42 2.53 -8.56
C GLY A 47 -22.38 3.17 -7.63
N ASP A 48 -21.47 2.34 -7.13
CA ASP A 48 -20.43 2.77 -6.21
C ASP A 48 -19.07 2.87 -6.91
N ILE A 49 -18.25 3.82 -6.47
CA ILE A 49 -16.81 3.82 -6.80
C ILE A 49 -16.07 3.06 -5.71
N VAL A 50 -15.37 1.99 -6.10
CA VAL A 50 -14.57 1.16 -5.19
C VAL A 50 -13.09 1.34 -5.51
N PHE A 51 -12.35 2.00 -4.63
CA PHE A 51 -10.89 2.04 -4.70
C PHE A 51 -10.30 0.78 -4.07
N VAL A 52 -9.40 0.11 -4.79
CA VAL A 52 -8.70 -1.08 -4.29
C VAL A 52 -7.23 -0.73 -4.07
N LEU A 53 -6.76 -0.83 -2.83
CA LEU A 53 -5.38 -0.49 -2.50
C LEU A 53 -4.40 -1.48 -3.09
N GLN A 54 -3.44 -0.97 -3.85
CA GLN A 54 -2.35 -1.73 -4.43
C GLN A 54 -1.07 -1.45 -3.64
N GLN A 55 -0.48 -2.48 -3.03
CA GLN A 55 0.78 -2.32 -2.32
C GLN A 55 1.90 -2.25 -3.34
N LYS A 56 2.59 -1.11 -3.38
CA LYS A 56 3.79 -0.96 -4.19
C LYS A 56 4.92 -1.80 -3.61
N GLU A 57 5.65 -2.51 -4.47
CA GLU A 57 6.85 -3.22 -4.06
C GLU A 57 7.89 -2.25 -3.50
N HIS A 58 8.49 -2.62 -2.37
CA HIS A 58 9.54 -1.84 -1.73
C HIS A 58 10.90 -2.49 -2.02
N PRO A 59 11.94 -1.72 -2.40
CA PRO A 59 13.22 -2.26 -2.85
C PRO A 59 13.97 -3.09 -1.80
N LYS A 60 13.66 -2.90 -0.51
CA LYS A 60 14.33 -3.59 0.61
C LYS A 60 13.41 -4.45 1.45
N PHE A 61 12.10 -4.19 1.42
CA PHE A 61 11.20 -4.74 2.42
C PHE A 61 10.07 -5.51 1.75
N LYS A 62 9.74 -6.66 2.31
CA LYS A 62 8.59 -7.45 1.90
C LYS A 62 7.62 -7.52 3.08
N ARG A 63 6.41 -6.99 2.91
CA ARG A 63 5.35 -7.10 3.91
C ARG A 63 4.69 -8.48 3.82
N LYS A 64 4.44 -9.11 4.96
CA LYS A 64 3.60 -10.32 5.07
C LYS A 64 2.69 -10.18 6.28
N GLY A 65 1.42 -9.89 6.04
CA GLY A 65 0.48 -9.54 7.11
C GLY A 65 0.89 -8.24 7.82
N GLU A 66 1.13 -8.33 9.12
CA GLU A 66 1.59 -7.22 9.96
C GLU A 66 3.12 -7.16 10.09
N ASP A 67 3.82 -8.17 9.56
CA ASP A 67 5.27 -8.28 9.66
C ASP A 67 5.99 -7.68 8.45
N LEU A 68 7.22 -7.24 8.71
CA LEU A 68 8.14 -6.69 7.73
C LEU A 68 9.38 -7.59 7.60
N PHE A 69 9.58 -8.17 6.42
CA PHE A 69 10.71 -9.02 6.11
C PHE A 69 11.80 -8.21 5.39
N TYR A 70 13.06 -8.45 5.78
CA TYR A 70 14.26 -7.90 5.16
C TYR A 70 15.25 -9.04 4.94
N GLU A 71 15.76 -9.16 3.73
CA GLU A 71 16.79 -10.14 3.39
C GLU A 71 18.16 -9.45 3.35
N HIS A 72 19.10 -9.99 4.13
CA HIS A 72 20.47 -9.53 4.16
C HIS A 72 21.42 -10.67 3.81
N THR A 73 22.17 -10.48 2.74
CA THR A 73 23.21 -11.43 2.35
C THR A 73 24.46 -11.16 3.17
N LEU A 74 24.86 -12.14 3.98
CA LEU A 74 26.13 -12.15 4.70
C LEU A 74 27.19 -12.90 3.90
N SER A 75 28.43 -12.45 3.99
CA SER A 75 29.58 -13.26 3.61
C SER A 75 29.77 -14.43 4.57
N LEU A 76 30.45 -15.50 4.12
CA LEU A 76 30.77 -16.63 4.99
C LEU A 76 31.58 -16.19 6.22
N THR A 77 32.50 -15.24 6.05
CA THR A 77 33.29 -14.67 7.15
C THR A 77 32.42 -13.95 8.17
N GLU A 78 31.43 -13.17 7.73
CA GLU A 78 30.48 -12.50 8.62
C GLU A 78 29.57 -13.49 9.35
N ALA A 79 29.16 -14.57 8.68
CA ALA A 79 28.33 -15.62 9.27
C ALA A 79 29.06 -16.44 10.34
N LEU A 80 30.39 -16.59 10.23
CA LEU A 80 31.23 -17.37 11.15
C LEU A 80 31.91 -16.53 12.24
N CYS A 81 32.29 -15.29 11.90
CA CYS A 81 33.09 -14.42 12.77
C CYS A 81 32.28 -13.24 13.34
N GLY A 82 30.96 -13.25 13.16
CA GLY A 82 30.08 -12.17 13.58
C GLY A 82 29.97 -11.06 12.53
N PHE A 83 28.91 -10.27 12.62
CA PHE A 83 28.62 -9.17 11.71
C PHE A 83 28.10 -7.95 12.44
N ARG A 84 28.16 -6.80 11.77
CA ARG A 84 27.53 -5.58 12.24
C ARG A 84 27.08 -4.75 11.04
N PHE A 85 25.78 -4.49 10.95
CA PHE A 85 25.24 -3.60 9.92
C PHE A 85 24.11 -2.74 10.46
N VAL A 86 23.86 -1.62 9.77
CA VAL A 86 22.76 -0.71 10.08
C VAL A 86 21.68 -0.85 9.02
N LEU A 87 20.44 -1.03 9.45
CA LEU A 87 19.25 -1.01 8.61
C LEU A 87 18.45 0.25 8.88
N THR A 88 18.18 1.04 7.85
CA THR A 88 17.21 2.14 7.92
C THR A 88 15.81 1.56 7.81
N HIS A 89 15.01 1.73 8.87
CA HIS A 89 13.62 1.28 8.94
C HIS A 89 12.68 2.24 8.20
N LEU A 90 11.41 1.86 8.01
CA LEU A 90 10.41 2.65 7.25
C LEU A 90 10.10 4.03 7.85
N ASP A 91 10.35 4.21 9.15
CA ASP A 91 10.18 5.45 9.89
C ASP A 91 11.47 6.29 9.97
N GLY A 92 12.52 5.90 9.23
CA GLY A 92 13.80 6.59 9.19
C GLY A 92 14.75 6.26 10.35
N ARG A 93 14.33 5.45 11.33
CA ARG A 93 15.22 5.02 12.41
C ARG A 93 16.34 4.12 11.88
N GLN A 94 17.52 4.24 12.47
CA GLN A 94 18.66 3.38 12.19
C GLN A 94 18.72 2.25 13.22
N LEU A 95 18.49 1.02 12.77
CA LEU A 95 18.52 -0.17 13.60
C LEU A 95 19.87 -0.86 13.43
N LEU A 96 20.59 -1.04 14.54
CA LEU A 96 21.87 -1.73 14.54
C LEU A 96 21.66 -3.22 14.77
N PHE A 97 21.98 -4.03 13.76
CA PHE A 97 22.05 -5.48 13.87
C PHE A 97 23.49 -5.89 14.09
N LYS A 98 23.74 -6.72 15.11
CA LYS A 98 25.06 -7.22 15.42
C LYS A 98 25.01 -8.66 15.92
N SER A 99 26.03 -9.42 15.58
CA SER A 99 26.36 -10.71 16.18
C SER A 99 27.80 -10.68 16.65
N ASN A 100 28.07 -11.27 17.81
CA ASN A 100 29.40 -11.21 18.42
C ASN A 100 30.36 -12.18 17.72
N PRO A 101 31.67 -11.89 17.71
CA PRO A 101 32.65 -12.85 17.20
C PRO A 101 32.55 -14.21 17.90
N GLY A 102 32.45 -15.28 17.11
CA GLY A 102 32.28 -16.66 17.60
C GLY A 102 30.82 -17.12 17.71
N GLU A 103 29.84 -16.24 17.54
CA GLU A 103 28.44 -16.65 17.34
C GLU A 103 28.21 -17.03 15.88
N VAL A 104 28.01 -18.33 15.63
CA VAL A 104 27.70 -18.84 14.30
C VAL A 104 26.21 -18.70 14.02
N ILE A 105 25.87 -18.14 12.86
CA ILE A 105 24.48 -18.03 12.42
C ILE A 105 23.89 -19.42 12.16
N LYS A 106 22.75 -19.67 12.80
CA LYS A 106 22.00 -20.92 12.65
C LYS A 106 21.14 -20.86 11.39
N PRO A 107 21.04 -21.96 10.62
CA PRO A 107 20.02 -22.07 9.58
C PRO A 107 18.63 -21.86 10.18
N GLY A 108 17.83 -21.00 9.55
CA GLY A 108 16.43 -20.79 9.87
C GLY A 108 15.51 -21.77 9.15
#